data_AF-A0A5D2YDV2-F1
#
_entry.id   AF-A0A5D2YDV2-F1
#
_cell.length_a   1.000
_cell.length_b   1.000
_cell.length_c   1.000
_cell.angle_alpha   90.00
_cell.angle_beta   90.00
_cell.angle_gamma   90.00
#
_symmetry.space_group_name_H-M   'P 1'
#
loop_
_entity.id
_entity.type
_entity.pdbx_description
1 polymer ?
#
loop_
_entity_poly.entity_id
_entity_poly.type
_entity_poly.pdbx_seq_one_letter_code
_entity_poly.pdbx_strand_id
1 'polypeptide(L)'
;MAAVRFIPLFFILFSTHCFSQSDEEALIKLKKSFIGGNLDNWVLGSGACEKKWVGVMCSGDNVTGLHLADMQLKGEVDIQALLQIRGLKAISLINNSFTGDIPDLHKLTNLRAIYLSKNKFSGSIPDNYFEKMGLLKKVWLDDNQFSGRIPDSLCRLPNLMELHLELNQFSGQIPPLKYPAMIRDLNLSKNNLEGEIPEGYMQFNASSFEGNPGLCGSILGKECENGDNKSGQKQESTSGSSEGIDGSSSGSNSKVLAISIGSVVAIVFLVIIVVLARKRKREDEFSILSKEPLKEEVLPVKVPEAESTTRRKPSESSRRSRSSKKGSSHGGSSGVTDLVMVNEEKGEFGMQDLMKAAAEVLGNGGLGSAYKAVMSNGLAVVVKRMKEMNRLGKEAFDVEMRRLGKLRHPSILTPLAYHFRREEKLIVSEYMPKGSLLYVLHGKFIYL
;
A
#
# COMPACT_ATOMS: atom_id res chain seq x y z
N MET A 1 13.77 -77.88 -38.45
CA MET A 1 14.38 -77.02 -37.41
C MET A 1 14.27 -75.57 -37.87
N ALA A 2 13.26 -74.83 -37.39
CA ALA A 2 13.05 -73.43 -37.74
C ALA A 2 13.53 -72.56 -36.56
N ALA A 3 14.58 -71.78 -36.80
CA ALA A 3 15.15 -70.88 -35.80
C ALA A 3 14.32 -69.59 -35.75
N VAL A 4 13.51 -69.44 -34.71
CA VAL A 4 12.80 -68.19 -34.41
C VAL A 4 13.77 -67.24 -33.70
N ARG A 5 14.20 -66.19 -34.40
CA ARG A 5 14.98 -65.09 -33.82
C ARG A 5 14.04 -64.20 -33.00
N PHE A 6 14.19 -64.24 -31.68
CA PHE A 6 13.61 -63.25 -30.78
C PHE A 6 14.39 -61.93 -30.90
N ILE A 7 13.76 -60.91 -31.47
CA ILE A 7 14.21 -59.52 -31.38
C ILE A 7 13.57 -58.95 -30.11
N PRO A 8 14.34 -58.49 -29.11
CA PRO A 8 13.74 -57.80 -27.98
C PRO A 8 13.32 -56.40 -28.44
N LEU A 9 12.01 -56.18 -28.56
CA LEU A 9 11.44 -54.84 -28.61
C LEU A 9 11.74 -54.16 -27.27
N PHE A 10 12.76 -53.31 -27.26
CA PHE A 10 12.98 -52.35 -26.19
C PHE A 10 11.85 -51.32 -26.30
N PHE A 11 10.75 -51.54 -25.58
CA PHE A 11 9.74 -50.52 -25.34
C PHE A 11 10.43 -49.40 -24.55
N ILE A 12 10.92 -48.39 -25.26
CA ILE A 12 11.23 -47.10 -24.67
C ILE A 12 9.89 -46.57 -24.19
N LEU A 13 9.61 -46.81 -22.90
CA LEU A 13 8.74 -45.96 -22.11
C LEU A 13 9.37 -44.57 -22.17
N PHE A 14 9.07 -43.81 -23.23
CA PHE A 14 9.09 -42.37 -23.13
C PHE A 14 8.01 -42.08 -22.10
N SER A 15 8.42 -42.02 -20.84
CA SER A 15 7.73 -41.21 -19.88
C SER A 15 7.49 -39.89 -20.58
N THR A 16 6.24 -39.58 -20.88
CA THR A 16 5.83 -38.21 -21.10
C THR A 16 6.13 -37.50 -19.80
N HIS A 17 7.39 -37.09 -19.63
CA HIS A 17 7.72 -35.96 -18.80
C HIS A 17 6.89 -34.85 -19.42
N CYS A 18 5.72 -34.63 -18.83
CA CYS A 18 5.12 -33.32 -18.81
C CYS A 18 6.19 -32.45 -18.16
N PHE A 19 7.12 -31.95 -18.97
CA PHE A 19 8.07 -30.94 -18.55
C PHE A 19 7.19 -29.73 -18.26
N SER A 20 6.75 -29.63 -17.00
CA SER A 20 6.22 -28.38 -16.49
C SER A 20 7.35 -27.38 -16.69
N GLN A 21 7.15 -26.47 -17.63
CA GLN A 21 8.04 -25.34 -17.87
C GLN A 21 8.31 -24.67 -16.52
N SER A 22 9.57 -24.34 -16.26
CA SER A 22 9.94 -23.67 -15.00
C SER A 22 9.36 -22.25 -14.97
N ASP A 23 9.14 -21.71 -13.77
CA ASP A 23 8.70 -20.32 -13.59
C ASP A 23 9.63 -19.34 -14.33
N GLU A 24 10.94 -19.61 -14.38
CA GLU A 24 11.91 -18.79 -15.11
C GLU A 24 11.69 -18.79 -16.61
N GLU A 25 11.50 -19.96 -17.21
CA GLU A 25 11.24 -20.05 -18.65
C GLU A 25 9.93 -19.34 -19.00
N ALA A 26 8.93 -19.40 -18.11
CA ALA A 26 7.68 -18.68 -18.26
C ALA A 26 7.88 -17.16 -18.18
N LEU A 27 8.67 -16.68 -17.22
CA LEU A 27 9.05 -15.27 -17.10
C LEU A 27 9.84 -14.78 -18.31
N ILE A 28 10.77 -15.58 -18.85
CA ILE A 28 11.51 -15.23 -20.07
C ILE A 28 10.58 -15.18 -21.28
N LYS A 29 9.59 -16.07 -21.37
CA LYS A 29 8.55 -16.01 -22.41
C LYS A 29 7.72 -14.72 -22.28
N LEU A 30 7.29 -14.39 -21.06
CA LEU A 30 6.58 -13.14 -20.77
C LEU A 30 7.40 -11.91 -21.17
N LYS A 31 8.70 -11.86 -20.81
CA LYS A 31 9.60 -10.76 -21.17
C LYS A 31 9.64 -10.50 -22.67
N LYS A 32 9.55 -11.54 -23.51
CA LYS A 32 9.52 -11.39 -24.99
C LYS A 32 8.26 -10.72 -25.52
N SER A 33 7.16 -10.71 -24.76
CA SER A 33 5.92 -10.03 -25.14
C SER A 33 5.94 -8.52 -24.85
N PHE A 34 6.90 -8.06 -24.03
CA PHE A 34 7.04 -6.66 -23.67
C PHE A 34 7.99 -5.92 -24.61
N ILE A 35 7.68 -4.63 -24.81
CA ILE A 35 8.50 -3.68 -25.53
C ILE A 35 8.89 -2.56 -24.55
N GLY A 36 10.19 -2.28 -24.44
CA GLY A 36 10.74 -1.31 -23.49
C GLY A 36 10.97 -1.88 -22.09
N GLY A 37 11.34 -1.01 -21.15
CA GLY A 37 11.70 -1.35 -19.78
C GLY A 37 13.08 -1.99 -19.61
N ASN A 38 13.60 -1.90 -18.37
CA ASN A 38 14.86 -2.55 -17.99
C ASN A 38 14.55 -3.82 -17.18
N LEU A 39 14.55 -4.96 -17.87
CA LEU A 39 14.40 -6.30 -17.29
C LEU A 39 15.69 -7.11 -17.49
N ASP A 40 16.85 -6.45 -17.51
CA ASP A 40 18.12 -7.06 -17.94
C ASP A 40 18.60 -8.16 -17.00
N ASN A 41 18.23 -8.11 -15.72
CA ASN A 41 18.58 -9.16 -14.77
C ASN A 41 17.70 -10.42 -14.88
N TRP A 42 16.72 -10.46 -15.79
CA TRP A 42 15.96 -11.67 -16.11
C TRP A 42 16.79 -12.56 -17.04
N VAL A 43 17.66 -13.38 -16.44
CA VAL A 43 18.59 -14.27 -17.14
C VAL A 43 18.28 -15.72 -16.79
N LEU A 44 17.89 -16.51 -17.79
CA LEU A 44 17.53 -17.92 -17.62
C LEU A 44 18.62 -18.71 -16.88
N GLY A 45 18.21 -19.53 -15.91
CA GLY A 45 19.10 -20.39 -15.12
C GLY A 45 19.82 -19.69 -13.99
N SER A 46 19.56 -18.40 -13.75
CA SER A 46 20.21 -17.65 -12.68
C SER A 46 19.53 -17.78 -11.31
N GLY A 47 18.27 -18.23 -11.25
CA GLY A 47 17.46 -18.24 -10.02
C GLY A 47 16.64 -16.96 -9.89
N ALA A 48 15.41 -16.90 -10.41
CA ALA A 48 14.58 -15.69 -10.38
C ALA A 48 14.35 -15.16 -8.96
N CYS A 49 14.10 -16.06 -8.00
CA CYS A 49 13.92 -15.72 -6.58
C CYS A 49 15.26 -15.50 -5.87
N GLU A 50 16.27 -16.33 -6.15
CA GLU A 50 17.59 -16.24 -5.50
C GLU A 50 18.32 -14.94 -5.88
N LYS A 51 18.31 -14.59 -7.16
CA LYS A 51 18.96 -13.40 -7.72
C LYS A 51 18.06 -12.16 -7.71
N LYS A 52 16.84 -12.28 -7.17
CA LYS A 52 15.87 -11.18 -7.04
C LYS A 52 15.70 -10.43 -8.35
N TRP A 53 15.18 -11.13 -9.36
CA TRP A 53 14.83 -10.53 -10.63
C TRP A 53 13.96 -9.30 -10.43
N VAL A 54 14.25 -8.23 -11.17
CA VAL A 54 13.55 -6.95 -11.04
C VAL A 54 12.05 -7.18 -11.23
N GLY A 55 11.25 -6.75 -10.25
CA GLY A 55 9.81 -6.91 -10.27
C GLY A 55 9.28 -8.33 -10.05
N VAL A 56 10.13 -9.34 -9.83
CA VAL A 56 9.68 -10.71 -9.49
C VAL A 56 9.56 -10.84 -7.97
N MET A 57 8.38 -11.28 -7.53
CA MET A 57 8.05 -11.49 -6.13
C MET A 57 8.06 -12.97 -5.81
N CYS A 58 8.70 -13.37 -4.71
CA CYS A 58 8.77 -14.77 -4.30
C CYS A 58 8.40 -15.00 -2.83
N SER A 59 7.91 -16.20 -2.57
CA SER A 59 7.72 -16.77 -1.22
C SER A 59 8.57 -18.03 -1.12
N GLY A 60 9.78 -17.91 -0.57
CA GLY A 60 10.82 -18.93 -0.77
C GLY A 60 11.24 -18.93 -2.24
N ASP A 61 11.25 -20.11 -2.87
CA ASP A 61 11.63 -20.28 -4.28
C ASP A 61 10.43 -20.22 -5.25
N ASN A 62 9.23 -20.01 -4.75
CA ASN A 62 8.02 -19.98 -5.56
C ASN A 62 7.67 -18.54 -5.97
N VAL A 63 7.54 -18.29 -7.28
CA VAL A 63 7.12 -16.98 -7.79
C VAL A 63 5.66 -16.76 -7.42
N THR A 64 5.42 -15.72 -6.64
CA THR A 64 4.11 -15.37 -6.14
C THR A 64 3.53 -14.16 -6.84
N GLY A 65 4.33 -13.27 -7.38
CA GLY A 65 3.80 -12.04 -7.97
C GLY A 65 4.73 -11.37 -8.95
N LEU A 66 4.15 -10.48 -9.76
CA LEU A 66 4.88 -9.59 -10.65
C LEU A 66 4.55 -8.12 -10.31
N HIS A 67 5.60 -7.33 -10.10
CA HIS A 67 5.52 -5.90 -9.88
C HIS A 67 6.41 -5.17 -10.89
N LEU A 68 5.79 -4.80 -11.99
CA LEU A 68 6.44 -4.19 -13.14
C LEU A 68 5.95 -2.75 -13.32
N ALA A 69 5.89 -2.00 -12.22
CA ALA A 69 5.41 -0.62 -12.25
C ALA A 69 6.50 0.36 -12.70
N ASP A 70 6.11 1.45 -13.35
CA ASP A 70 6.99 2.57 -13.71
C ASP A 70 8.16 2.18 -14.66
N MET A 71 7.97 1.14 -15.47
CA MET A 71 9.02 0.58 -16.34
C MET A 71 8.88 1.00 -17.80
N GLN A 72 7.92 1.87 -18.14
CA GLN A 72 7.66 2.32 -19.51
C GLN A 72 7.35 1.15 -20.46
N LEU A 73 6.84 0.04 -19.92
CA LEU A 73 6.51 -1.17 -20.66
C LEU A 73 5.33 -0.94 -21.60
N LYS A 74 5.40 -1.59 -22.75
CA LYS A 74 4.39 -1.64 -23.81
C LYS A 74 4.25 -3.07 -24.33
N GLY A 75 3.35 -3.28 -25.28
CA GLY A 75 3.12 -4.57 -25.91
C GLY A 75 1.90 -5.27 -25.32
N GLU A 76 1.85 -6.58 -25.45
CA GLU A 76 0.77 -7.42 -24.95
C GLU A 76 1.25 -8.22 -23.75
N VAL A 77 0.32 -8.56 -22.84
CA VAL A 77 0.64 -9.42 -21.70
C VAL A 77 0.40 -10.88 -22.10
N ASP A 78 1.47 -11.66 -22.31
CA ASP A 78 1.34 -13.09 -22.65
C ASP A 78 0.73 -13.91 -21.49
N ILE A 79 -0.59 -14.09 -21.54
CA ILE A 79 -1.34 -14.87 -20.54
C ILE A 79 -0.94 -16.35 -20.55
N GLN A 80 -0.50 -16.91 -21.69
CA GLN A 80 -0.06 -18.30 -21.75
C GLN A 80 1.24 -18.51 -20.98
N ALA A 81 2.12 -17.50 -20.97
CA ALA A 81 3.29 -17.50 -20.11
C ALA A 81 2.89 -17.43 -18.62
N LEU A 82 2.01 -16.49 -18.25
CA LEU A 82 1.55 -16.33 -16.87
C LEU A 82 0.87 -17.58 -16.30
N LEU A 83 0.14 -18.33 -17.12
CA LEU A 83 -0.51 -19.58 -16.72
C LEU A 83 0.46 -20.68 -16.26
N GLN A 84 1.72 -20.64 -16.71
CA GLN A 84 2.73 -21.59 -16.26
C GLN A 84 3.25 -21.28 -14.85
N ILE A 85 3.11 -20.03 -14.38
CA ILE A 85 3.54 -19.59 -13.05
C ILE A 85 2.44 -19.92 -12.03
N ARG A 86 2.35 -21.18 -11.62
CA ARG A 86 1.22 -21.70 -10.81
C ARG A 86 1.06 -21.00 -9.46
N GLY A 87 2.16 -20.48 -8.92
CA GLY A 87 2.20 -19.75 -7.66
C GLY A 87 1.69 -18.31 -7.72
N LEU A 88 1.46 -17.77 -8.93
CA LEU A 88 1.12 -16.38 -9.16
C LEU A 88 -0.22 -16.01 -8.54
N LYS A 89 -0.22 -15.01 -7.67
CA LYS A 89 -1.45 -14.46 -7.07
C LYS A 89 -1.53 -12.93 -7.15
N ALA A 90 -0.50 -12.20 -7.61
CA ALA A 90 -0.56 -10.75 -7.82
C ALA A 90 0.13 -10.36 -9.11
N ILE A 91 -0.48 -9.42 -9.83
CA ILE A 91 0.14 -8.75 -10.96
C ILE A 91 -0.07 -7.24 -10.83
N SER A 92 1.01 -6.49 -10.98
CA SER A 92 1.03 -5.03 -10.98
C SER A 92 1.77 -4.55 -12.22
N LEU A 93 1.07 -3.82 -13.08
CA LEU A 93 1.56 -3.18 -14.30
C LEU A 93 1.37 -1.66 -14.24
N ILE A 94 1.31 -1.10 -13.03
CA ILE A 94 0.94 0.30 -12.78
C ILE A 94 1.88 1.26 -13.53
N ASN A 95 1.33 2.35 -14.06
CA ASN A 95 2.11 3.44 -14.66
C ASN A 95 3.04 2.97 -15.78
N ASN A 96 2.46 2.31 -16.78
CA ASN A 96 3.14 1.89 -18.00
C ASN A 96 2.39 2.44 -19.22
N SER A 97 2.61 1.85 -20.39
CA SER A 97 1.99 2.26 -21.65
C SER A 97 1.32 1.08 -22.35
N PHE A 98 0.75 0.14 -21.59
CA PHE A 98 -0.06 -0.94 -22.14
C PHE A 98 -1.36 -0.37 -22.73
N THR A 99 -1.80 -0.96 -23.84
CA THR A 99 -2.96 -0.53 -24.65
C THR A 99 -3.87 -1.71 -24.95
N GLY A 100 -5.04 -1.45 -25.53
CA GLY A 100 -5.99 -2.49 -25.94
C GLY A 100 -6.91 -2.90 -24.80
N ASP A 101 -7.66 -3.98 -24.99
CA ASP A 101 -8.62 -4.47 -23.99
C ASP A 101 -7.92 -5.03 -22.74
N ILE A 102 -8.70 -5.28 -21.68
CA ILE A 102 -8.20 -5.97 -20.50
C ILE A 102 -7.66 -7.37 -20.91
N PRO A 103 -6.40 -7.73 -20.59
CA PRO A 103 -5.85 -9.06 -20.90
C PRO A 103 -6.67 -10.16 -20.23
N ASP A 104 -6.62 -11.42 -20.70
CA ASP A 104 -7.39 -12.54 -20.14
C ASP A 104 -6.93 -13.03 -18.73
N LEU A 105 -6.73 -12.12 -17.77
CA LEU A 105 -6.31 -12.43 -16.40
C LEU A 105 -7.34 -13.28 -15.65
N HIS A 106 -8.60 -13.32 -16.11
CA HIS A 106 -9.63 -14.21 -15.58
C HIS A 106 -9.27 -15.71 -15.68
N LYS A 107 -8.34 -16.07 -16.58
CA LYS A 107 -7.79 -17.43 -16.68
C LYS A 107 -6.89 -17.79 -15.49
N LEU A 108 -6.35 -16.80 -14.79
CA LEU A 108 -5.47 -16.95 -13.62
C LEU A 108 -6.31 -16.92 -12.33
N THR A 109 -7.08 -17.98 -12.09
CA THR A 109 -8.08 -18.05 -10.99
C THR A 109 -7.49 -17.97 -9.57
N ASN A 110 -6.17 -18.13 -9.44
CA ASN A 110 -5.46 -17.98 -8.16
C ASN A 110 -5.19 -16.51 -7.78
N LEU A 111 -5.39 -15.56 -8.69
CA LEU A 111 -5.12 -14.14 -8.44
C LEU A 111 -5.93 -13.59 -7.24
N ARG A 112 -5.23 -12.82 -6.43
CA ARG A 112 -5.71 -12.09 -5.25
C ARG A 112 -5.66 -10.59 -5.46
N ALA A 113 -4.77 -10.10 -6.33
CA ALA A 113 -4.66 -8.69 -6.64
C ALA A 113 -4.33 -8.44 -8.11
N ILE A 114 -5.03 -7.49 -8.71
CA ILE A 114 -4.78 -6.97 -10.06
C ILE A 114 -4.63 -5.47 -9.95
N TYR A 115 -3.49 -4.95 -10.42
CA TYR A 115 -3.23 -3.52 -10.47
C TYR A 115 -2.80 -3.11 -11.88
N LEU A 116 -3.69 -2.47 -12.62
CA LEU A 116 -3.49 -2.01 -13.99
C LEU A 116 -3.56 -0.48 -14.11
N SER A 117 -3.57 0.23 -12.98
CA SER A 117 -3.72 1.67 -12.90
C SER A 117 -2.75 2.44 -13.79
N LYS A 118 -3.15 3.60 -14.31
CA LYS A 118 -2.26 4.51 -15.08
C LYS A 118 -1.68 3.83 -16.31
N ASN A 119 -2.55 3.29 -17.15
CA ASN A 119 -2.19 2.74 -18.45
C ASN A 119 -3.11 3.33 -19.53
N LYS A 120 -3.12 2.72 -20.71
CA LYS A 120 -3.98 3.09 -21.82
C LYS A 120 -4.88 1.91 -22.21
N PHE A 121 -5.21 1.04 -21.26
CA PHE A 121 -6.18 -0.01 -21.52
C PHE A 121 -7.54 0.61 -21.83
N SER A 122 -8.27 0.01 -22.76
CA SER A 122 -9.49 0.55 -23.34
C SER A 122 -10.56 -0.53 -23.47
N GLY A 123 -11.66 -0.19 -24.14
CA GLY A 123 -12.73 -1.13 -24.44
C GLY A 123 -13.61 -1.45 -23.23
N SER A 124 -14.60 -2.31 -23.45
CA SER A 124 -15.53 -2.75 -22.41
C SER A 124 -15.06 -4.05 -21.75
N ILE A 125 -15.17 -4.13 -20.43
CA ILE A 125 -14.89 -5.38 -19.71
C ILE A 125 -16.13 -6.28 -19.81
N PRO A 126 -16.02 -7.53 -20.28
CA PRO A 126 -17.15 -8.44 -20.36
C PRO A 126 -17.80 -8.69 -18.99
N ASP A 127 -19.13 -8.81 -18.96
CA ASP A 127 -19.89 -8.93 -17.71
C ASP A 127 -19.47 -10.14 -16.85
N ASN A 128 -19.06 -11.24 -17.49
CA ASN A 128 -18.64 -12.49 -16.83
C ASN A 128 -17.13 -12.57 -16.55
N TYR A 129 -16.36 -11.51 -16.85
CA TYR A 129 -14.90 -11.55 -16.77
C TYR A 129 -14.39 -11.98 -15.38
N PHE A 130 -15.00 -11.53 -14.28
CA PHE A 130 -14.53 -11.83 -12.92
C PHE A 130 -15.18 -13.09 -12.30
N GLU A 131 -16.04 -13.81 -13.02
CA GLU A 131 -16.91 -14.86 -12.45
C GLU A 131 -16.13 -15.98 -11.74
N LYS A 132 -14.96 -16.35 -12.26
CA LYS A 132 -14.10 -17.42 -11.71
C LYS A 132 -13.01 -16.92 -10.77
N MET A 133 -12.96 -15.62 -10.47
CA MET A 133 -11.87 -15.00 -9.71
C MET A 133 -12.20 -14.89 -8.21
N GLY A 134 -12.76 -15.94 -7.61
CA GLY A 134 -13.29 -15.90 -6.24
C GLY A 134 -12.28 -15.58 -5.13
N LEU A 135 -10.98 -15.66 -5.41
CA LEU A 135 -9.90 -15.31 -4.46
C LEU A 135 -9.46 -13.83 -4.54
N LEU A 136 -9.98 -13.08 -5.51
CA LEU A 136 -9.60 -11.70 -5.77
C LEU A 136 -10.06 -10.79 -4.64
N LYS A 137 -9.13 -9.93 -4.18
CA LYS A 137 -9.31 -9.00 -3.06
C LYS A 137 -9.15 -7.55 -3.48
N LYS A 138 -8.31 -7.29 -4.48
CA LYS A 138 -7.93 -5.93 -4.88
C LYS A 138 -7.97 -5.82 -6.39
N VAL A 139 -8.69 -4.83 -6.88
CA VAL A 139 -8.83 -4.53 -8.30
C VAL A 139 -8.67 -3.03 -8.50
N TRP A 140 -7.52 -2.63 -9.04
CA TRP A 140 -7.25 -1.24 -9.38
C TRP A 140 -7.09 -1.11 -10.89
N LEU A 141 -8.05 -0.42 -11.51
CA LEU A 141 -8.14 -0.18 -12.95
C LEU A 141 -8.19 1.33 -13.24
N ASP A 142 -7.95 2.16 -12.23
CA ASP A 142 -8.04 3.62 -12.30
C ASP A 142 -7.09 4.24 -13.33
N ASP A 143 -7.44 5.43 -13.84
CA ASP A 143 -6.61 6.19 -14.79
C ASP A 143 -6.27 5.35 -16.04
N ASN A 144 -7.32 4.92 -16.73
CA ASN A 144 -7.30 4.17 -17.99
C ASN A 144 -8.40 4.71 -18.92
N GLN A 145 -8.69 4.00 -20.00
CA GLN A 145 -9.72 4.33 -20.99
C GLN A 145 -10.80 3.25 -21.07
N PHE A 146 -11.03 2.50 -19.99
CA PHE A 146 -12.10 1.50 -19.94
C PHE A 146 -13.47 2.16 -20.09
N SER A 147 -14.36 1.51 -20.83
CA SER A 147 -15.68 2.03 -21.18
C SER A 147 -16.77 0.98 -20.98
N GLY A 148 -18.03 1.35 -21.20
CA GLY A 148 -19.17 0.45 -20.99
C GLY A 148 -19.50 0.26 -19.51
N ARG A 149 -20.30 -0.76 -19.19
CA ARG A 149 -20.79 -0.98 -17.82
C ARG A 149 -19.74 -1.59 -16.92
N ILE A 150 -19.83 -1.31 -15.61
CA ILE A 150 -19.11 -2.07 -14.59
C ILE A 150 -19.67 -3.51 -14.60
N PRO A 151 -18.84 -4.56 -14.73
CA PRO A 151 -19.30 -5.94 -14.75
C PRO A 151 -19.98 -6.37 -13.44
N ASP A 152 -21.14 -7.02 -13.52
CA ASP A 152 -21.85 -7.57 -12.37
C ASP A 152 -21.02 -8.66 -11.68
N SER A 153 -20.19 -9.39 -12.43
CA SER A 153 -19.28 -10.39 -11.84
C SER A 153 -18.28 -9.77 -10.86
N LEU A 154 -17.88 -8.51 -11.06
CA LEU A 154 -16.95 -7.80 -10.19
C LEU A 154 -17.57 -7.51 -8.81
N CYS A 155 -18.81 -7.02 -8.80
CA CYS A 155 -19.57 -6.70 -7.58
C CYS A 155 -20.10 -7.95 -6.84
N ARG A 156 -19.99 -9.13 -7.45
CA ARG A 156 -20.34 -10.43 -6.87
C ARG A 156 -19.15 -11.17 -6.23
N LEU A 157 -17.94 -10.63 -6.30
CA LEU A 157 -16.76 -11.27 -5.73
C LEU A 157 -16.83 -11.33 -4.19
N PRO A 158 -16.66 -12.52 -3.57
CA PRO A 158 -16.90 -12.70 -2.14
C PRO A 158 -15.79 -12.16 -1.24
N ASN A 159 -14.61 -11.90 -1.79
CA ASN A 159 -13.44 -11.48 -1.03
C ASN A 159 -12.93 -10.09 -1.44
N LEU A 160 -13.67 -9.35 -2.28
CA LEU A 160 -13.24 -8.04 -2.77
C LEU A 160 -13.24 -7.02 -1.62
N MET A 161 -12.11 -6.33 -1.46
CA MET A 161 -11.85 -5.40 -0.37
C MET A 161 -11.50 -4.00 -0.88
N GLU A 162 -10.85 -3.90 -2.04
CA GLU A 162 -10.43 -2.64 -2.63
C GLU A 162 -10.82 -2.62 -4.11
N LEU A 163 -11.56 -1.59 -4.51
CA LEU A 163 -12.03 -1.39 -5.88
C LEU A 163 -11.83 0.06 -6.31
N HIS A 164 -10.88 0.28 -7.24
CA HIS A 164 -10.55 1.59 -7.79
C HIS A 164 -10.80 1.58 -9.29
N LEU A 165 -11.81 2.33 -9.72
CA LEU A 165 -12.25 2.45 -11.11
C LEU A 165 -12.26 3.91 -11.58
N GLU A 166 -11.78 4.85 -10.75
CA GLU A 166 -11.82 6.27 -11.05
C GLU A 166 -11.02 6.65 -12.30
N LEU A 167 -11.34 7.80 -12.90
CA LEU A 167 -10.64 8.29 -14.10
C LEU A 167 -10.70 7.28 -15.26
N ASN A 168 -11.91 6.82 -15.57
CA ASN A 168 -12.21 5.98 -16.73
C ASN A 168 -13.44 6.54 -17.46
N GLN A 169 -14.01 5.76 -18.37
CA GLN A 169 -15.21 6.09 -19.16
C GLN A 169 -16.34 5.08 -18.89
N PHE A 170 -16.36 4.45 -17.71
CA PHE A 170 -17.44 3.53 -17.35
C PHE A 170 -18.79 4.25 -17.34
N SER A 171 -19.83 3.59 -17.82
CA SER A 171 -21.18 4.16 -17.99
C SER A 171 -22.29 3.24 -17.53
N GLY A 172 -23.51 3.76 -17.49
CA GLY A 172 -24.68 3.04 -16.98
C GLY A 172 -24.70 2.96 -15.45
N GLN A 173 -25.60 2.11 -14.95
CA GLN A 173 -25.86 1.98 -13.51
C GLN A 173 -24.75 1.25 -12.77
N ILE A 174 -24.54 1.63 -11.51
CA ILE A 174 -23.63 0.94 -10.60
C ILE A 174 -24.29 -0.38 -10.17
N PRO A 175 -23.68 -1.56 -10.42
CA PRO A 175 -24.23 -2.82 -9.96
C PRO A 175 -24.28 -2.91 -8.42
N PRO A 176 -25.34 -3.47 -7.82
CA PRO A 176 -25.39 -3.69 -6.38
C PRO A 176 -24.26 -4.59 -5.87
N LEU A 177 -23.69 -4.24 -4.73
CA LEU A 177 -22.69 -5.08 -4.06
C LEU A 177 -23.36 -6.29 -3.44
N LYS A 178 -22.90 -7.50 -3.77
CA LYS A 178 -23.36 -8.72 -3.10
C LYS A 178 -22.83 -8.83 -1.66
N TYR A 179 -21.66 -8.25 -1.39
CA TYR A 179 -20.97 -8.32 -0.10
C TYR A 179 -20.44 -6.94 0.35
N PRO A 180 -21.30 -5.94 0.59
CA PRO A 180 -20.87 -4.57 0.86
C PRO A 180 -19.95 -4.45 2.08
N ALA A 181 -20.20 -5.23 3.14
CA ALA A 181 -19.38 -5.25 4.35
C ALA A 181 -17.92 -5.70 4.14
N MET A 182 -17.60 -6.31 2.99
CA MET A 182 -16.24 -6.73 2.67
C MET A 182 -15.38 -5.63 2.08
N ILE A 183 -16.00 -4.68 1.37
CA ILE A 183 -15.30 -3.60 0.69
C ILE A 183 -14.95 -2.52 1.70
N ARG A 184 -13.66 -2.15 1.71
CA ARG A 184 -13.07 -1.20 2.65
C ARG A 184 -12.61 0.08 1.97
N ASP A 185 -12.20 -0.03 0.72
CA ASP A 185 -11.77 1.08 -0.11
C ASP A 185 -12.47 0.99 -1.46
N LEU A 186 -13.11 2.09 -1.85
CA LEU A 186 -13.89 2.19 -3.07
C LEU A 186 -13.75 3.59 -3.65
N ASN A 187 -13.41 3.64 -4.93
CA ASN A 187 -13.47 4.87 -5.71
C ASN A 187 -14.00 4.61 -7.11
N LEU A 188 -15.14 5.22 -7.44
CA LEU A 188 -15.83 5.17 -8.73
C LEU A 188 -15.92 6.56 -9.37
N SER A 189 -15.23 7.56 -8.80
CA SER A 189 -15.31 8.96 -9.23
C SER A 189 -14.80 9.18 -10.66
N LYS A 190 -15.22 10.28 -11.30
CA LYS A 190 -14.72 10.70 -12.62
C LYS A 190 -14.88 9.61 -13.68
N ASN A 191 -16.13 9.21 -13.88
CA ASN A 191 -16.60 8.30 -14.92
C ASN A 191 -17.88 8.89 -15.54
N ASN A 192 -18.57 8.11 -16.37
CA ASN A 192 -19.85 8.45 -16.99
C ASN A 192 -21.00 7.62 -16.38
N LEU A 193 -20.93 7.29 -15.09
CA LEU A 193 -21.94 6.46 -14.41
C LEU A 193 -23.26 7.22 -14.25
N GLU A 194 -24.36 6.48 -14.24
CA GLU A 194 -25.72 7.00 -14.31
C GLU A 194 -26.67 6.30 -13.33
N GLY A 195 -27.76 6.98 -12.97
CA GLY A 195 -28.82 6.42 -12.13
C GLY A 195 -28.54 6.51 -10.63
N GLU A 196 -29.39 5.87 -9.84
CA GLU A 196 -29.32 5.90 -8.39
C GLU A 196 -28.15 5.07 -7.87
N ILE A 197 -27.42 5.60 -6.89
CA ILE A 197 -26.38 4.84 -6.17
C ILE A 197 -27.06 3.80 -5.25
N PRO A 198 -26.81 2.48 -5.41
CA PRO A 198 -27.49 1.46 -4.61
C PRO A 198 -27.17 1.56 -3.10
N GLU A 199 -28.10 1.13 -2.25
CA GLU A 199 -28.00 1.21 -0.78
C GLU A 199 -26.71 0.58 -0.21
N GLY A 200 -26.21 -0.50 -0.81
CA GLY A 200 -24.97 -1.18 -0.39
C GLY A 200 -23.71 -0.30 -0.45
N TYR A 201 -23.79 0.89 -1.06
CA TYR A 201 -22.70 1.85 -1.18
C TYR A 201 -22.78 3.00 -0.17
N MET A 202 -23.82 3.10 0.66
CA MET A 202 -24.04 4.21 1.60
C MET A 202 -22.96 4.38 2.67
N GLN A 203 -22.13 3.36 2.88
CA GLN A 203 -20.99 3.40 3.79
C GLN A 203 -19.79 4.19 3.24
N PHE A 204 -19.78 4.56 1.95
CA PHE A 204 -18.69 5.27 1.30
C PHE A 204 -18.98 6.78 1.20
N ASN A 205 -17.92 7.58 1.11
CA ASN A 205 -18.03 9.04 1.02
C ASN A 205 -18.56 9.45 -0.37
N ALA A 206 -19.30 10.56 -0.43
CA ALA A 206 -19.72 11.21 -1.68
C ALA A 206 -18.55 11.40 -2.67
N SER A 207 -17.35 11.70 -2.17
CA SER A 207 -16.14 11.85 -3.00
C SER A 207 -15.81 10.61 -3.84
N SER A 208 -16.21 9.41 -3.40
CA SER A 208 -16.02 8.16 -4.16
C SER A 208 -16.91 8.09 -5.42
N PHE A 209 -17.87 9.00 -5.58
CA PHE A 209 -18.82 9.01 -6.69
C PHE A 209 -18.81 10.33 -7.49
N GLU A 210 -18.08 11.34 -7.02
CA GLU A 210 -17.98 12.65 -7.66
C GLU A 210 -17.51 12.58 -9.12
N GLY A 211 -17.86 13.57 -9.93
CA GLY A 211 -17.44 13.61 -11.34
C GLY A 211 -18.17 12.60 -12.23
N ASN A 212 -19.29 12.03 -11.78
CA ASN A 212 -20.23 11.26 -12.58
C ASN A 212 -21.54 12.06 -12.74
N PRO A 213 -21.78 12.74 -13.88
CA PRO A 213 -22.90 13.68 -14.00
C PRO A 213 -24.28 13.00 -13.95
N GLY A 214 -24.38 11.74 -14.37
CA GLY A 214 -25.62 10.99 -14.41
C GLY A 214 -26.02 10.33 -13.09
N LEU A 215 -25.12 10.28 -12.09
CA LEU A 215 -25.45 9.69 -10.80
C LEU A 215 -26.39 10.59 -10.00
N CYS A 216 -27.23 9.96 -9.19
CA CYS A 216 -28.14 10.59 -8.23
C CYS A 216 -28.28 9.69 -6.98
N GLY A 217 -28.95 10.19 -5.95
CA GLY A 217 -29.19 9.50 -4.69
C GLY A 217 -28.75 10.32 -3.48
N SER A 218 -29.16 9.84 -2.30
CA SER A 218 -28.96 10.52 -1.01
C SER A 218 -27.50 10.81 -0.68
N ILE A 219 -26.58 9.91 -1.07
CA ILE A 219 -25.13 10.07 -0.85
C ILE A 219 -24.60 11.36 -1.52
N LEU A 220 -25.14 11.72 -2.68
CA LEU A 220 -24.77 12.93 -3.42
C LEU A 220 -25.66 14.13 -3.09
N GLY A 221 -26.71 13.95 -2.26
CA GLY A 221 -27.72 14.98 -2.03
C GLY A 221 -28.46 15.40 -3.31
N LYS A 222 -28.51 14.53 -4.33
CA LYS A 222 -29.12 14.81 -5.63
C LYS A 222 -30.34 13.90 -5.82
N GLU A 223 -31.51 14.48 -6.06
CA GLU A 223 -32.71 13.71 -6.36
C GLU A 223 -32.57 12.99 -7.71
N CYS A 224 -33.10 11.77 -7.79
CA CYS A 224 -33.18 11.03 -9.04
C CYS A 224 -34.40 11.49 -9.83
N GLU A 225 -34.20 11.80 -11.12
CA GLU A 225 -35.32 12.09 -12.00
C GLU A 225 -36.13 10.80 -12.21
N ASN A 226 -37.28 10.71 -11.54
CA ASN A 226 -38.25 9.65 -11.81
C ASN A 226 -38.77 9.87 -13.23
N GLY A 227 -38.47 8.94 -14.13
CA GLY A 227 -38.96 8.92 -15.51
C GLY A 227 -40.46 8.66 -15.64
N ASP A 228 -41.30 9.23 -14.79
CA ASP A 228 -42.75 9.14 -14.86
C ASP A 228 -43.35 10.31 -15.63
N ASN A 229 -43.16 10.26 -16.95
CA ASN A 229 -44.07 10.91 -17.87
C ASN A 229 -45.32 10.04 -18.04
N LYS A 230 -46.17 9.97 -17.01
CA LYS A 230 -47.59 9.59 -17.15
C LYS A 230 -48.45 10.46 -16.24
N SER A 231 -49.01 11.49 -16.87
CA SER A 231 -50.40 11.94 -16.76
C SER A 231 -51.19 11.45 -15.54
N GLY A 232 -51.56 12.40 -14.69
CA GLY A 232 -52.24 12.14 -13.45
C GLY A 232 -53.59 11.47 -13.55
N GLN A 233 -53.98 10.85 -12.44
CA GLN A 233 -55.36 10.73 -12.00
C GLN A 233 -55.38 10.83 -10.48
N LYS A 234 -56.12 11.85 -9.99
CA LYS A 234 -56.65 11.94 -8.63
C LYS A 234 -57.53 10.72 -8.34
N GLN A 235 -57.48 10.21 -7.11
CA GLN A 235 -58.71 9.83 -6.40
C GLN A 235 -58.51 9.77 -4.88
N GLU A 236 -59.41 10.46 -4.18
CA GLU A 236 -59.61 10.53 -2.74
C GLU A 236 -60.38 9.33 -2.18
N SER A 237 -60.09 8.99 -0.91
CA SER A 237 -60.96 8.43 0.17
C SER A 237 -61.70 7.09 -0.06
N THR A 238 -61.85 6.16 0.90
CA THR A 238 -62.48 6.32 2.22
C THR A 238 -62.34 5.04 3.10
N SER A 239 -62.18 5.25 4.43
CA SER A 239 -62.63 4.51 5.63
C SER A 239 -62.90 2.99 5.67
N GLY A 240 -62.47 2.34 6.77
CA GLY A 240 -63.16 1.17 7.35
C GLY A 240 -62.34 0.35 8.37
N SER A 241 -62.69 0.46 9.65
CA SER A 241 -62.15 -0.26 10.83
C SER A 241 -62.72 -1.68 11.00
N SER A 242 -61.94 -2.66 11.52
CA SER A 242 -62.38 -3.65 12.54
C SER A 242 -61.23 -4.51 13.11
N GLU A 243 -61.47 -5.01 14.32
CA GLU A 243 -60.55 -5.62 15.31
C GLU A 243 -60.35 -7.16 15.20
N GLY A 244 -59.38 -7.67 15.99
CA GLY A 244 -59.26 -9.05 16.50
C GLY A 244 -58.19 -9.90 15.80
N ILE A 245 -57.31 -10.69 16.43
CA ILE A 245 -57.29 -11.37 17.73
C ILE A 245 -55.81 -11.59 18.14
N ASP A 246 -55.44 -11.25 19.37
CA ASP A 246 -54.16 -11.62 19.99
C ASP A 246 -54.22 -13.04 20.58
N GLY A 247 -53.21 -13.85 20.26
CA GLY A 247 -53.05 -15.19 20.78
C GLY A 247 -51.72 -15.35 21.53
N SER A 248 -51.85 -15.66 22.83
CA SER A 248 -50.89 -16.40 23.66
C SER A 248 -49.54 -15.72 23.96
N SER A 249 -48.84 -15.98 25.06
CA SER A 249 -49.05 -16.58 26.37
C SER A 249 -47.64 -16.65 26.99
N SER A 250 -47.57 -16.75 28.31
CA SER A 250 -46.48 -17.42 29.04
C SER A 250 -45.15 -16.68 29.25
N GLY A 251 -44.73 -16.66 30.52
CA GLY A 251 -43.33 -16.97 30.83
C GLY A 251 -42.67 -16.07 31.87
N SER A 252 -42.70 -16.52 33.12
CA SER A 252 -42.12 -15.87 34.29
C SER A 252 -40.58 -15.85 34.33
N ASN A 253 -40.08 -14.95 35.18
CA ASN A 253 -38.68 -14.86 35.61
C ASN A 253 -38.20 -16.14 36.32
N SER A 254 -36.97 -16.57 36.05
CA SER A 254 -36.16 -17.32 37.03
C SER A 254 -34.68 -16.97 36.90
N LYS A 255 -34.03 -16.85 38.07
CA LYS A 255 -32.60 -16.60 38.24
C LYS A 255 -31.81 -17.92 38.18
N VAL A 256 -30.73 -17.88 37.41
CA VAL A 256 -29.38 -18.45 37.66
C VAL A 256 -29.26 -19.95 37.99
N LEU A 257 -28.62 -20.68 37.07
CA LEU A 257 -27.43 -21.49 37.40
C LEU A 257 -26.50 -21.52 36.17
N ALA A 258 -25.41 -20.74 36.23
CA ALA A 258 -24.38 -20.72 35.20
C ALA A 258 -23.07 -21.13 35.85
N ILE A 259 -22.45 -22.20 35.37
CA ILE A 259 -21.00 -22.46 35.34
C ILE A 259 -20.79 -23.68 34.41
N SER A 260 -19.88 -23.52 33.44
CA SER A 260 -19.21 -24.53 32.57
C SER A 260 -19.43 -24.48 31.04
N ILE A 261 -20.41 -23.74 30.50
CA ILE A 261 -20.55 -23.62 29.03
C ILE A 261 -19.79 -22.40 28.47
N GLY A 262 -19.65 -21.32 29.25
CA GLY A 262 -18.99 -20.08 28.81
C GLY A 262 -17.50 -20.23 28.49
N SER A 263 -16.79 -21.13 29.17
CA SER A 263 -15.37 -21.38 28.91
C SER A 263 -15.12 -22.09 27.58
N VAL A 264 -15.99 -23.04 27.19
CA VAL A 264 -15.88 -23.72 25.90
C VAL A 264 -16.18 -22.77 24.75
N VAL A 265 -17.20 -21.92 24.88
CA VAL A 265 -17.54 -20.89 23.88
C VAL A 265 -16.40 -19.87 23.74
N ALA A 266 -15.79 -19.44 24.83
CA ALA A 266 -14.66 -18.50 24.80
C ALA A 266 -13.42 -19.10 24.12
N ILE A 267 -13.13 -20.39 24.35
CA ILE A 267 -12.01 -21.09 23.69
C ILE A 267 -12.28 -21.24 22.19
N VAL A 268 -13.49 -21.62 21.79
CA VAL A 268 -13.87 -21.70 20.37
C VAL A 268 -13.76 -20.33 19.71
N PHE A 269 -14.18 -19.26 20.39
CA PHE A 269 -14.06 -17.89 19.89
C PHE A 269 -12.59 -17.45 19.76
N LEU A 270 -11.74 -17.79 20.72
CA LEU A 270 -10.29 -17.55 20.66
C LEU A 270 -9.61 -18.31 19.51
N VAL A 271 -10.00 -19.57 19.28
CA VAL A 271 -9.49 -20.36 18.16
C VAL A 271 -9.92 -19.74 16.82
N ILE A 272 -11.17 -19.28 16.70
CA ILE A 272 -11.65 -18.55 15.53
C ILE A 272 -10.84 -17.27 15.33
N ILE A 273 -10.61 -16.47 16.38
CA ILE A 273 -9.78 -15.27 16.31
C ILE A 273 -8.36 -15.60 15.83
N VAL A 274 -7.73 -16.66 16.35
CA VAL A 274 -6.39 -17.09 15.95
C VAL A 274 -6.37 -17.57 14.49
N VAL A 275 -7.39 -18.29 14.04
CA VAL A 275 -7.51 -18.74 12.65
C VAL A 275 -7.73 -17.55 11.71
N LEU A 276 -8.58 -16.58 12.08
CA LEU A 276 -8.80 -15.35 11.33
C LEU A 276 -7.57 -14.45 11.32
N ALA A 277 -6.84 -14.34 12.43
CA ALA A 277 -5.59 -13.59 12.52
C ALA A 277 -4.47 -14.27 11.71
N ARG A 278 -4.40 -15.60 11.70
CA ARG A 278 -3.48 -16.35 10.83
C ARG A 278 -3.86 -16.23 9.37
N LYS A 279 -5.15 -16.22 9.03
CA LYS A 279 -5.65 -15.97 7.66
C LYS A 279 -5.31 -14.54 7.23
N ARG A 280 -5.51 -13.54 8.09
CA ARG A 280 -5.13 -12.13 7.86
C ARG A 280 -3.61 -11.98 7.65
N LYS A 281 -2.78 -12.60 8.50
CA LYS A 281 -1.32 -12.65 8.33
C LYS A 281 -0.89 -13.32 7.01
N ARG A 282 -1.61 -14.34 6.54
CA ARG A 282 -1.40 -15.01 5.23
C ARG A 282 -1.93 -14.20 4.03
N GLU A 283 -2.76 -13.20 4.29
CA GLU A 283 -3.25 -12.22 3.31
C GLU A 283 -2.31 -11.00 3.27
N ASP A 284 -1.72 -10.62 4.41
CA ASP A 284 -0.67 -9.60 4.56
C ASP A 284 0.65 -10.04 3.88
N GLU A 285 1.01 -11.32 3.94
CA GLU A 285 2.20 -11.89 3.28
C GLU A 285 2.18 -11.73 1.75
N PHE A 286 1.01 -11.43 1.17
CA PHE A 286 0.80 -11.36 -0.27
C PHE A 286 0.73 -9.93 -0.82
N SER A 287 0.50 -8.93 0.04
CA SER A 287 0.51 -7.51 -0.32
C SER A 287 1.89 -6.85 -0.20
N ILE A 288 2.84 -7.52 0.47
CA ILE A 288 4.16 -7.00 0.87
C ILE A 288 5.20 -7.01 -0.26
N LEU A 289 5.00 -7.79 -1.32
CA LEU A 289 6.08 -8.00 -2.30
C LEU A 289 6.06 -7.02 -3.49
N SER A 290 5.03 -6.19 -3.66
CA SER A 290 4.82 -5.45 -4.91
C SER A 290 5.44 -4.05 -4.94
N LYS A 291 6.58 -3.77 -4.30
CA LYS A 291 7.24 -2.45 -4.42
C LYS A 291 8.75 -2.51 -4.13
N GLU A 292 9.56 -2.70 -5.16
CA GLU A 292 10.93 -2.13 -5.38
C GLU A 292 11.35 -2.41 -6.85
N PRO A 293 12.07 -1.51 -7.56
CA PRO A 293 13.55 -1.50 -7.56
C PRO A 293 14.19 -0.09 -7.49
N LEU A 294 15.28 0.15 -6.74
CA LEU A 294 16.74 -0.04 -7.02
C LEU A 294 17.32 0.92 -8.09
N LYS A 295 18.02 1.99 -7.66
CA LYS A 295 19.49 2.13 -7.53
C LYS A 295 20.24 2.25 -8.87
N GLU A 296 20.52 3.50 -9.28
CA GLU A 296 21.65 3.84 -10.14
C GLU A 296 22.94 3.85 -9.32
N GLU A 297 23.92 3.05 -9.73
CA GLU A 297 25.34 3.28 -9.41
C GLU A 297 25.86 4.38 -10.34
N VAL A 298 26.19 5.55 -9.79
CA VAL A 298 26.94 6.58 -10.50
C VAL A 298 28.40 6.44 -10.10
N LEU A 299 29.22 5.97 -11.04
CA LEU A 299 30.67 6.07 -11.03
C LEU A 299 31.09 7.54 -10.86
N PRO A 300 32.00 7.89 -9.94
CA PRO A 300 32.47 9.26 -9.83
C PRO A 300 33.33 9.63 -11.06
N VAL A 301 32.81 10.55 -11.87
CA VAL A 301 33.57 11.27 -12.90
C VAL A 301 34.60 12.15 -12.19
N LYS A 302 35.88 11.87 -12.42
CA LYS A 302 36.99 12.77 -12.07
C LYS A 302 36.89 14.02 -12.93
N VAL A 303 36.78 15.18 -12.28
CA VAL A 303 37.03 16.49 -12.91
C VAL A 303 38.26 17.11 -12.20
N PRO A 304 39.20 17.74 -12.93
CA PRO A 304 40.48 18.18 -12.36
C PRO A 304 40.32 19.32 -11.36
N GLU A 305 41.08 19.25 -10.26
CA GLU A 305 41.30 20.36 -9.34
C GLU A 305 41.98 21.52 -10.08
N ALA A 306 41.35 22.69 -10.03
CA ALA A 306 42.03 23.94 -10.26
C ALA A 306 42.76 24.36 -8.98
N GLU A 307 44.07 24.51 -9.10
CA GLU A 307 44.96 25.07 -8.09
C GLU A 307 44.46 26.44 -7.63
N SER A 308 44.33 26.64 -6.31
CA SER A 308 44.62 27.94 -5.74
C SER A 308 45.38 27.79 -4.43
N THR A 309 46.52 28.44 -4.44
CA THR A 309 47.54 28.50 -3.42
C THR A 309 47.07 29.36 -2.24
N THR A 310 47.28 28.90 -1.02
CA THR A 310 47.86 29.74 0.05
C THR A 310 48.29 28.89 1.25
N ARG A 311 49.59 28.96 1.52
CA ARG A 311 50.26 28.41 2.71
C ARG A 311 49.83 29.16 3.97
N ARG A 312 49.61 28.43 5.07
CA ARG A 312 50.21 28.74 6.39
C ARG A 312 50.21 27.50 7.31
N LYS A 313 51.32 27.37 8.05
CA LYS A 313 51.83 26.22 8.79
C LYS A 313 51.09 25.92 10.12
N PRO A 314 51.31 24.74 10.72
CA PRO A 314 50.55 24.22 11.85
C PRO A 314 51.14 24.65 13.21
N SER A 315 50.30 24.63 14.24
CA SER A 315 50.74 24.60 15.64
C SER A 315 50.04 23.45 16.36
N GLU A 316 50.83 22.47 16.79
CA GLU A 316 50.45 21.47 17.78
C GLU A 316 50.12 22.12 19.12
N SER A 317 49.08 21.61 19.79
CA SER A 317 49.16 21.41 21.24
C SER A 317 48.24 20.27 21.66
N SER A 318 48.88 19.23 22.20
CA SER A 318 48.28 18.15 22.95
C SER A 318 47.47 18.64 24.16
N ARG A 319 46.34 17.97 24.47
CA ARG A 319 46.12 17.23 25.74
C ARG A 319 44.64 16.93 26.02
N ARG A 320 44.44 15.63 26.29
CA ARG A 320 43.63 15.02 27.37
C ARG A 320 42.12 15.21 27.36
N SER A 321 41.48 14.10 27.02
CA SER A 321 40.25 13.57 27.60
C SER A 321 40.15 13.79 29.11
N ARG A 322 39.01 14.31 29.57
CA ARG A 322 38.44 14.01 30.88
C ARG A 322 36.93 14.24 30.90
N SER A 323 36.24 13.15 31.14
CA SER A 323 34.85 13.04 31.57
C SER A 323 34.53 13.98 32.74
N SER A 324 33.39 14.67 32.69
CA SER A 324 32.67 15.03 33.92
C SER A 324 31.16 15.07 33.70
N LYS A 325 30.48 14.40 34.62
CA LYS A 325 29.05 14.16 34.68
C LYS A 325 28.57 14.89 35.93
N LYS A 326 27.84 16.00 35.79
CA LYS A 326 26.78 16.47 36.72
C LYS A 326 26.27 17.86 36.30
N GLY A 327 24.95 17.99 36.23
CA GLY A 327 24.27 19.20 35.84
C GLY A 327 24.10 20.24 36.93
N SER A 328 23.65 21.44 36.53
CA SER A 328 22.68 22.27 37.25
C SER A 328 22.24 23.42 36.34
N SER A 329 20.98 23.80 36.49
CA SER A 329 20.30 24.90 35.82
C SER A 329 20.56 26.24 36.50
N HIS A 330 20.91 27.30 35.75
CA HIS A 330 20.25 28.63 35.70
C HIS A 330 21.20 29.73 35.18
N GLY A 331 20.67 30.62 34.31
CA GLY A 331 21.04 32.04 34.34
C GLY A 331 21.71 32.70 33.12
N GLY A 332 20.93 32.98 32.07
CA GLY A 332 20.87 34.29 31.37
C GLY A 332 22.02 34.77 30.46
N SER A 333 21.79 34.77 29.14
CA SER A 333 21.93 35.95 28.26
C SER A 333 21.36 35.67 26.86
N SER A 334 20.47 36.58 26.41
CA SER A 334 19.99 36.85 25.04
C SER A 334 19.89 35.72 23.99
N GLY A 335 18.65 35.40 23.62
CA GLY A 335 18.28 35.17 22.22
C GLY A 335 17.82 33.76 21.85
N VAL A 336 18.57 32.73 22.23
CA VAL A 336 18.32 31.36 21.75
C VAL A 336 18.41 30.41 22.93
N THR A 337 17.27 29.86 23.34
CA THR A 337 17.22 28.84 24.40
C THR A 337 17.86 27.56 23.90
N ASP A 338 18.70 26.97 24.73
CA ASP A 338 19.57 25.88 24.33
C ASP A 338 18.83 24.62 23.89
N LEU A 339 19.49 23.85 23.04
CA LEU A 339 19.08 22.53 22.61
C LEU A 339 19.45 21.52 23.70
N VAL A 340 18.54 20.64 24.09
CA VAL A 340 18.80 19.62 25.11
C VAL A 340 19.13 18.29 24.44
N MET A 341 20.36 17.82 24.59
CA MET A 341 20.80 16.51 24.10
C MET A 341 20.21 15.37 24.95
N VAL A 342 19.71 14.33 24.28
CA VAL A 342 19.14 13.13 24.92
C VAL A 342 19.73 11.82 24.39
N ASN A 343 20.44 11.86 23.25
CA ASN A 343 21.26 10.77 22.74
C ASN A 343 22.54 11.32 22.07
N GLU A 344 23.71 10.93 22.59
CA GLU A 344 25.05 11.43 22.20
C GLU A 344 25.78 10.51 21.20
N GLU A 345 25.15 9.41 20.74
CA GLU A 345 25.77 8.41 19.86
C GLU A 345 26.29 8.96 18.52
N LYS A 346 25.79 10.12 18.09
CA LYS A 346 26.17 10.78 16.84
C LYS A 346 26.94 12.07 17.05
N GLY A 347 27.38 12.35 18.28
CA GLY A 347 28.10 13.57 18.66
C GLY A 347 27.20 14.64 19.28
N GLU A 348 27.85 15.68 19.82
CA GLU A 348 27.20 16.82 20.48
C GLU A 348 27.12 18.02 19.53
N PHE A 349 26.00 18.75 19.58
CA PHE A 349 25.80 19.99 18.82
C PHE A 349 24.79 20.90 19.53
N GLY A 350 24.96 22.21 19.33
CA GLY A 350 24.12 23.23 19.95
C GLY A 350 23.08 23.82 19.00
N MET A 351 22.20 24.67 19.54
CA MET A 351 21.23 25.40 18.72
C MET A 351 21.90 26.33 17.71
N GLN A 352 23.07 26.90 18.04
CA GLN A 352 23.82 27.75 17.12
C GLN A 352 24.32 26.99 15.89
N ASP A 353 24.72 25.73 16.04
CA ASP A 353 25.16 24.88 14.94
C ASP A 353 23.99 24.56 14.02
N LEU A 354 22.82 24.31 14.61
CA LEU A 354 21.58 24.06 13.87
C LEU A 354 21.11 25.29 13.09
N MET A 355 21.22 26.47 13.66
CA MET A 355 20.82 27.73 13.02
C MET A 355 21.76 28.17 11.89
N LYS A 356 23.02 27.71 11.90
CA LYS A 356 23.99 27.95 10.82
C LYS A 356 23.90 26.92 9.70
N ALA A 357 23.26 25.78 9.94
CA ALA A 357 23.13 24.71 8.95
C ALA A 357 22.18 25.12 7.82
N ALA A 358 22.54 24.74 6.58
CA ALA A 358 21.60 24.84 5.47
C ALA A 358 20.45 23.86 5.70
N ALA A 359 19.21 24.33 5.56
CA ALA A 359 18.01 23.56 5.82
C ALA A 359 17.13 23.41 4.57
N GLU A 360 16.68 22.19 4.31
CA GLU A 360 15.76 21.81 3.24
C GLU A 360 14.43 21.35 3.86
N VAL A 361 13.29 21.78 3.31
CA VAL A 361 11.97 21.36 3.80
C VAL A 361 11.69 19.93 3.34
N LEU A 362 11.53 19.00 4.28
CA LEU A 362 11.18 17.61 3.97
C LEU A 362 9.66 17.39 3.86
N GLY A 363 8.86 18.21 4.54
CA GLY A 363 7.41 18.14 4.43
C GLY A 363 6.65 18.76 5.59
N ASN A 364 5.36 19.03 5.36
CA ASN A 364 4.39 19.51 6.34
C ASN A 364 3.31 18.45 6.56
N GLY A 365 3.08 18.03 7.80
CA GLY A 365 2.01 17.11 8.16
C GLY A 365 1.17 17.63 9.33
N GLY A 366 0.15 16.86 9.73
CA GLY A 366 -0.77 17.25 10.82
C GLY A 366 -0.09 17.51 12.17
N LEU A 367 1.10 16.91 12.41
CA LEU A 367 1.88 17.10 13.63
C LEU A 367 2.91 18.24 13.54
N GLY A 368 3.04 18.89 12.38
CA GLY A 368 3.96 19.99 12.13
C GLY A 368 4.92 19.78 10.96
N SER A 369 6.00 20.55 10.93
CA SER A 369 6.95 20.67 9.81
C SER A 369 8.23 19.90 10.08
N ALA A 370 8.81 19.30 9.05
CA ALA A 370 10.10 18.61 9.13
C ALA A 370 11.11 19.25 8.16
N TYR A 371 12.33 19.49 8.66
CA TYR A 371 13.43 20.08 7.93
C TYR A 371 14.65 19.18 8.02
N LYS A 372 15.35 18.98 6.91
CA LYS A 372 16.67 18.35 6.88
C LYS A 372 17.71 19.44 7.04
N ALA A 373 18.61 19.31 7.99
CA ALA A 373 19.74 20.21 8.18
C ALA A 373 21.04 19.42 8.09
N VAL A 374 22.03 19.97 7.37
CA VAL A 374 23.38 19.40 7.31
C VAL A 374 24.33 20.32 8.05
N MET A 375 24.88 19.83 9.16
CA MET A 375 25.82 20.59 9.99
C MET A 375 27.21 20.65 9.35
N SER A 376 28.05 21.58 9.80
CA SER A 376 29.40 21.80 9.27
C SER A 376 30.34 20.59 9.41
N ASN A 377 30.05 19.70 10.35
CA ASN A 377 30.76 18.43 10.55
C ASN A 377 30.27 17.29 9.62
N GLY A 378 29.33 17.57 8.72
CA GLY A 378 28.76 16.60 7.77
C GLY A 378 27.62 15.74 8.33
N LEU A 379 27.26 15.89 9.62
CA LEU A 379 26.12 15.18 10.19
C LEU A 379 24.81 15.77 9.67
N ALA A 380 24.01 14.93 9.03
CA ALA A 380 22.66 15.26 8.58
C ALA A 380 21.63 14.89 9.66
N VAL A 381 20.79 15.85 10.04
CA VAL A 381 19.72 15.69 11.02
C VAL A 381 18.37 16.10 10.45
N VAL A 382 17.30 15.57 11.05
CA VAL A 382 15.93 16.06 10.83
C VAL A 382 15.50 16.84 12.05
N VAL A 383 15.06 18.08 11.81
CA VAL A 383 14.45 18.95 12.80
C VAL A 383 12.95 18.95 12.56
N LYS A 384 12.20 18.36 13.48
CA LYS A 384 10.74 18.37 13.45
C LYS A 384 10.21 19.46 14.38
N ARG A 385 9.57 20.47 13.79
CA ARG A 385 8.85 21.53 14.48
C ARG A 385 7.41 21.09 14.71
N MET A 386 7.01 20.96 15.97
CA MET A 386 5.69 20.45 16.35
C MET A 386 4.66 21.59 16.37
N LYS A 387 3.53 21.44 15.66
CA LYS A 387 2.48 22.48 15.55
C LYS A 387 1.46 22.43 16.70
N GLU A 388 1.19 21.24 17.23
CA GLU A 388 0.22 21.04 18.32
C GLU A 388 0.80 20.17 19.42
N MET A 389 1.28 20.82 20.48
CA MET A 389 1.66 20.11 21.70
C MET A 389 1.60 21.04 22.91
N ASN A 390 0.50 21.78 23.04
CA ASN A 390 0.26 22.69 24.16
C ASN A 390 -0.37 22.00 25.37
N ARG A 391 -0.56 20.66 25.31
CA ARG A 391 -1.14 19.85 26.38
C ARG A 391 -0.12 19.39 27.44
N LEU A 392 1.19 19.48 27.17
CA LEU A 392 2.25 18.97 28.06
C LEU A 392 3.16 20.11 28.53
N GLY A 393 3.35 20.20 29.85
CA GLY A 393 4.31 21.11 30.48
C GLY A 393 5.76 20.69 30.23
N LYS A 394 6.71 21.61 30.46
CA LYS A 394 8.15 21.42 30.19
C LYS A 394 8.72 20.16 30.85
N GLU A 395 8.37 19.92 32.12
CA GLU A 395 8.89 18.79 32.90
C GLU A 395 8.40 17.44 32.40
N ALA A 396 7.09 17.32 32.13
CA ALA A 396 6.52 16.10 31.57
C ALA A 396 7.09 15.81 30.17
N PHE A 397 7.27 16.84 29.34
CA PHE A 397 7.87 16.71 28.02
C PHE A 397 9.34 16.23 28.10
N ASP A 398 10.12 16.82 29.00
CA ASP A 398 11.52 16.46 29.24
C ASP A 398 11.67 14.99 29.68
N VAL A 399 10.83 14.54 30.63
CA VAL A 399 10.82 13.13 31.07
C VAL A 399 10.59 12.17 29.91
N GLU A 400 9.60 12.45 29.05
CA GLU A 400 9.29 11.59 27.91
C GLU A 400 10.38 11.60 26.83
N MET A 401 10.95 12.78 26.52
CA MET A 401 12.05 12.85 25.55
C MET A 401 13.29 12.09 26.03
N ARG A 402 13.63 12.16 27.32
CA ARG A 402 14.73 11.37 27.90
C ARG A 402 14.43 9.87 27.92
N ARG A 403 13.18 9.46 28.10
CA ARG A 403 12.78 8.04 27.99
C ARG A 403 12.97 7.54 26.55
N LEU A 404 12.47 8.29 25.58
CA LEU A 404 12.61 7.96 24.16
C LEU A 404 14.07 7.92 23.69
N GLY A 405 14.90 8.88 24.11
CA GLY A 405 16.33 8.93 23.76
C GLY A 405 17.14 7.72 24.26
N LYS A 406 16.69 7.07 25.33
CA LYS A 406 17.36 5.88 25.91
C LYS A 406 16.95 4.55 25.27
N LEU A 407 15.92 4.53 24.41
CA LEU A 407 15.51 3.29 23.76
C LEU A 407 16.62 2.77 22.85
N ARG A 408 16.77 1.45 22.78
CA ARG A 408 17.73 0.76 21.90
C ARG A 408 17.00 -0.40 21.23
N HIS A 409 16.62 -0.20 19.97
CA HIS A 409 15.94 -1.21 19.16
C HIS A 409 16.27 -1.00 17.68
N PRO A 410 16.52 -2.06 16.88
CA PRO A 410 16.92 -1.94 15.46
C PRO A 410 15.93 -1.16 14.58
N SER A 411 14.67 -1.05 15.00
CA SER A 411 13.58 -0.42 14.24
C SER A 411 13.03 0.86 14.87
N ILE A 412 13.67 1.42 15.91
CA ILE A 412 13.23 2.66 16.55
C ILE A 412 14.27 3.73 16.31
N LEU A 413 13.88 4.82 15.64
CA LEU A 413 14.69 6.02 15.51
C LEU A 413 14.50 6.89 16.76
N THR A 414 15.52 6.95 17.62
CA THR A 414 15.47 7.76 18.84
C THR A 414 15.85 9.21 18.56
N PRO A 415 15.28 10.18 19.30
CA PRO A 415 15.70 11.57 19.19
C PRO A 415 17.15 11.71 19.69
N LEU A 416 17.91 12.57 19.01
CA LEU A 416 19.24 13.02 19.43
C LEU A 416 19.11 14.16 20.43
N ALA A 417 18.22 15.10 20.15
CA ALA A 417 18.03 16.30 20.95
C ALA A 417 16.61 16.86 20.85
N TYR A 418 16.26 17.79 21.73
CA TYR A 418 15.01 18.53 21.62
C TYR A 418 15.15 19.97 22.09
N HIS A 419 14.23 20.83 21.65
CA HIS A 419 14.08 22.20 22.13
C HIS A 419 12.66 22.41 22.64
N PHE A 420 12.50 23.12 23.76
CA PHE A 420 11.19 23.43 24.33
C PHE A 420 11.05 24.93 24.65
N ARG A 421 10.00 25.52 24.08
CA ARG A 421 9.37 26.79 24.45
C ARG A 421 7.85 26.63 24.49
N ARG A 422 7.16 27.61 25.06
CA ARG A 422 5.69 27.61 25.17
C ARG A 422 5.02 27.46 23.79
N GLU A 423 5.50 28.21 22.80
CA GLU A 423 4.93 28.28 21.45
C GLU A 423 5.68 27.42 20.42
N GLU A 424 6.82 26.83 20.80
CA GLU A 424 7.68 26.13 19.86
C GLU A 424 8.35 24.93 20.52
N LYS A 425 8.25 23.78 19.87
CA LYS A 425 8.94 22.56 20.30
C LYS A 425 9.61 21.93 19.09
N LEU A 426 10.90 21.68 19.19
CA LEU A 426 11.69 21.01 18.16
C LEU A 426 12.13 19.65 18.67
N ILE A 427 12.08 18.64 17.82
CA ILE A 427 12.67 17.33 18.06
C ILE A 427 13.69 17.08 16.96
N VAL A 428 14.91 16.73 17.34
CA VAL A 428 16.02 16.49 16.41
C VAL A 428 16.37 15.01 16.42
N SER A 429 16.41 14.39 15.25
CA SER A 429 16.82 12.98 15.06
C SER A 429 17.80 12.86 13.91
N GLU A 430 18.47 11.71 13.80
CA GLU A 430 19.31 11.42 12.63
C GLU A 430 18.49 11.48 11.33
N TYR A 431 19.08 12.06 10.28
CA TYR A 431 18.46 12.03 8.96
C TYR A 431 18.61 10.64 8.36
N MET A 432 17.46 10.04 8.04
CA MET A 432 17.40 8.77 7.35
C MET A 432 17.29 9.02 5.84
N PRO A 433 18.36 8.81 5.05
CA PRO A 433 18.39 9.17 3.63
C PRO A 433 17.42 8.37 2.76
N LYS A 434 16.86 7.27 3.28
CA LYS A 434 15.85 6.44 2.59
C LYS A 434 14.40 6.96 2.77
N GLY A 435 14.21 8.13 3.36
CA GLY A 435 12.90 8.75 3.57
C GLY A 435 12.15 8.24 4.80
N SER A 436 10.92 8.71 4.99
CA SER A 436 10.06 8.28 6.10
C SER A 436 9.50 6.88 5.87
N LEU A 437 9.09 6.19 6.93
CA LEU A 437 8.37 4.92 6.78
C LEU A 437 7.15 5.08 5.86
N LEU A 438 6.46 6.23 5.88
CA LEU A 438 5.40 6.55 4.94
C LEU A 438 5.90 6.68 3.48
N TYR A 439 7.06 7.28 3.24
CA TYR A 439 7.68 7.37 1.92
C TYR A 439 8.14 6.00 1.40
N VAL A 440 8.66 5.16 2.29
CA VAL A 440 9.05 3.78 2.01
C VAL A 440 7.83 2.87 1.82
N LEU A 441 6.71 3.15 2.49
CA LEU A 441 5.46 2.39 2.38
C LEU A 441 4.51 2.91 1.28
N HIS A 442 4.58 4.20 0.92
CA HIS A 442 3.57 4.90 0.11
C HIS A 442 4.11 5.92 -0.94
N GLY A 443 5.41 6.24 -1.02
CA GLY A 443 5.93 7.22 -1.99
C GLY A 443 6.15 6.63 -3.38
N LYS A 444 5.78 7.26 -4.51
CA LYS A 444 5.61 8.71 -4.77
C LYS A 444 4.33 9.06 -5.55
N PHE A 445 3.71 10.17 -5.17
CA PHE A 445 3.61 11.40 -5.97
C PHE A 445 3.67 12.60 -5.01
N ILE A 446 4.47 13.63 -5.32
CA ILE A 446 4.07 15.05 -5.43
C ILE A 446 5.11 15.74 -6.34
N TYR A 447 4.62 16.40 -7.40
CA TYR A 447 5.33 17.42 -8.16
C TYR A 447 5.50 18.68 -7.30
N LEU A 448 6.73 19.16 -7.17
CA LEU A 448 7.08 20.59 -7.21
C LEU A 448 8.53 20.71 -7.69
#